data_AF-G0J3Y2-F1
#
_entry.id   AF-G0J3Y2-F1
#
_cell.length_a   1.000
_cell.length_b   1.000
_cell.length_c   1.000
_cell.angle_alpha   90.00
_cell.angle_beta   90.00
_cell.angle_gamma   90.00
#
_symmetry.space_group_name_H-M   'P 1'
#
loop_
_entity.id
_entity.type
_entity.pdbx_description
1 polymer ?
#
loop_
_entity_poly.entity_id
_entity_poly.type
_entity_poly.pdbx_seq_one_letter_code
_entity_poly.pdbx_strand_id
1 'polypeptide(L)'
;MKDWDKTGKVKAIILGVFLLPNLISPIGAQPKMGFTMIAIPLIFGVMAIPLITKFNAVIFGQVIEKPKWNDNPLHLKKPLSFFQFGAYFFLSTGLGMIIGSLINYQQLNLFGLATISLGLGVLLGIQLLLRIAQKQE
;
A
#
# COMPACT_ATOMS: atom_id res chain seq x y z
N MET A 1 -5.22 -23.27 -0.03
CA MET A 1 -4.44 -22.02 0.00
C MET A 1 -3.63 -21.98 -1.27
N LYS A 2 -3.51 -20.83 -1.95
CA LYS A 2 -2.69 -20.75 -3.16
C LYS A 2 -1.21 -20.84 -2.75
N ASP A 3 -0.45 -21.77 -3.31
CA ASP A 3 0.94 -21.97 -2.92
C ASP A 3 1.75 -20.69 -3.19
N TRP A 4 2.36 -20.16 -2.13
CA TRP A 4 3.27 -19.02 -2.24
C TRP A 4 4.59 -19.50 -2.82
N ASP A 5 5.00 -18.86 -3.92
CA ASP A 5 6.32 -19.09 -4.50
C ASP A 5 7.40 -18.39 -3.65
N LYS A 6 8.65 -18.48 -4.10
CA LYS A 6 9.77 -17.80 -3.44
C LYS A 6 9.52 -16.29 -3.32
N THR A 7 8.95 -15.66 -4.35
CA THR A 7 8.66 -14.23 -4.41
C THR A 7 7.64 -13.81 -3.35
N GLY A 8 6.52 -14.53 -3.25
CA GLY A 8 5.47 -14.27 -2.26
C GLY A 8 5.98 -14.43 -0.82
N LYS A 9 6.79 -15.47 -0.57
CA LYS A 9 7.43 -15.68 0.75
C LYS A 9 8.38 -14.54 1.11
N VAL A 10 9.26 -14.12 0.19
CA VAL A 10 10.19 -13.01 0.42
C VAL A 10 9.43 -11.71 0.71
N LYS A 11 8.38 -11.40 -0.05
CA LYS A 11 7.54 -10.24 0.22
C LYS A 11 6.93 -10.27 1.62
N ALA A 12 6.37 -11.40 2.04
CA ALA A 12 5.80 -11.56 3.37
C ALA A 12 6.86 -11.35 4.47
N ILE A 13 8.05 -11.92 4.30
CA ILE A 13 9.17 -11.74 5.24
C ILE A 13 9.56 -10.26 5.33
N ILE A 14 9.70 -9.58 4.19
CA ILE A 14 10.03 -8.14 4.15
C ILE A 14 8.98 -7.34 4.92
N LEU A 15 7.69 -7.55 4.63
CA LEU A 15 6.60 -6.86 5.33
C LEU A 15 6.66 -7.13 6.85
N GLY A 16 6.87 -8.39 7.25
CA GLY A 16 7.03 -8.75 8.66
C GLY A 16 8.20 -8.05 9.32
N VAL A 17 9.36 -7.99 8.67
CA VAL A 17 10.55 -7.29 9.18
C VAL A 17 10.30 -5.80 9.35
N PHE A 18 9.62 -5.14 8.41
CA PHE A 18 9.31 -3.70 8.51
C PHE A 18 8.23 -3.36 9.54
N LEU A 19 7.41 -4.34 9.93
CA LEU A 19 6.44 -4.19 11.01
C LEU A 19 7.14 -4.12 12.39
N LEU A 20 8.20 -4.88 12.60
CA LEU A 20 8.84 -5.05 13.92
C LEU A 20 9.39 -3.76 14.56
N PRO A 21 10.16 -2.89 13.86
CA PRO A 21 10.65 -1.65 14.46
C PRO A 21 9.52 -0.77 14.98
N ASN A 22 8.39 -0.73 14.27
CA ASN A 22 7.23 0.07 14.65
C ASN A 22 6.47 -0.50 15.84
N LEU A 23 6.62 -1.79 16.15
CA LEU A 23 6.10 -2.40 17.39
C LEU A 23 6.97 -2.07 18.60
N ILE A 24 8.29 -2.14 18.44
CA ILE A 24 9.27 -2.02 19.54
C ILE A 24 9.52 -0.56 19.89
N SER A 25 9.70 0.29 18.88
CA SER A 25 9.97 1.71 19.02
C SER A 25 9.03 2.50 18.10
N PRO A 26 7.71 2.48 18.38
CA PRO A 26 6.73 3.22 17.60
C PRO A 26 7.07 4.71 17.52
N ILE A 27 6.82 5.32 16.37
CA ILE A 27 6.84 6.78 16.26
C ILE A 27 5.75 7.33 17.19
N GLY A 28 6.13 8.17 18.15
CA GLY A 28 5.19 8.76 19.11
C GLY A 28 4.04 9.53 18.44
N ALA A 29 2.89 9.58 19.13
CA ALA A 29 1.71 10.27 18.63
C ALA A 29 2.00 11.77 18.44
N GLN A 30 1.63 12.30 17.28
CA GLN A 30 1.85 13.71 16.95
C GLN A 30 0.63 14.54 17.38
N PRO A 31 0.79 15.55 18.25
CA PRO A 31 -0.33 16.18 18.97
C PRO A 31 -1.26 17.07 18.12
N LYS A 32 -1.03 17.22 16.80
CA LYS A 32 -1.80 18.15 15.94
C LYS A 32 -2.12 17.60 14.54
N MET A 33 -2.36 16.29 14.39
CA MET A 33 -2.88 15.76 13.12
C MET A 33 -4.41 15.83 13.10
N GLY A 34 -4.96 16.57 12.13
CA GLY A 34 -6.40 16.58 11.85
C GLY A 34 -6.81 15.39 10.96
N PHE A 35 -8.12 15.09 10.91
CA PHE A 35 -8.68 14.02 10.06
C PHE A 35 -8.35 14.18 8.56
N THR A 36 -8.08 15.40 8.10
CA THR A 36 -7.62 15.68 6.73
C THR A 36 -6.34 14.93 6.37
N MET A 37 -5.44 14.71 7.33
CA MET A 37 -4.20 13.94 7.16
C MET A 37 -4.46 12.46 6.87
N ILE A 38 -5.65 11.95 7.20
CA ILE A 38 -6.07 10.56 6.91
C ILE A 38 -6.80 10.50 5.56
N ALA A 39 -7.68 11.47 5.30
CA ALA A 39 -8.50 11.49 4.09
C ALA A 39 -7.68 11.80 2.82
N ILE A 40 -6.73 12.73 2.88
CA ILE A 40 -5.94 13.14 1.72
C ILE A 40 -5.13 11.96 1.15
N PRO A 41 -4.37 11.17 1.95
CA PRO A 41 -3.65 10.02 1.41
C PRO A 41 -4.56 8.94 0.80
N LEU A 42 -5.78 8.75 1.35
CA LEU A 42 -6.76 7.83 0.75
C LEU A 42 -7.13 8.28 -0.66
N ILE A 43 -7.60 9.53 -0.78
CA ILE A 43 -8.06 10.11 -2.03
C ILE A 43 -6.91 10.13 -3.04
N PHE A 44 -5.71 10.52 -2.58
CA PHE A 44 -4.50 10.50 -3.39
C PHE A 44 -4.22 9.08 -3.91
N GLY A 45 -4.22 8.05 -3.06
CA GLY A 45 -4.01 6.67 -3.49
C GLY A 45 -5.05 6.18 -4.50
N VAL A 46 -6.33 6.51 -4.28
CA VAL A 46 -7.42 6.14 -5.19
C VAL A 46 -7.26 6.77 -6.57
N MET A 47 -6.91 8.05 -6.62
CA MET A 47 -6.87 8.85 -7.85
C MET A 47 -5.54 8.73 -8.61
N ALA A 48 -4.42 8.65 -7.88
CA ALA A 48 -3.08 8.62 -8.47
C ALA A 48 -2.82 7.33 -9.24
N ILE A 49 -3.30 6.17 -8.75
CA ILE A 49 -3.01 4.88 -9.38
C ILE A 49 -3.58 4.77 -10.80
N PRO A 50 -4.86 5.07 -11.06
CA PRO A 50 -5.37 5.09 -12.43
C PRO A 50 -4.62 6.07 -13.34
N LEU A 51 -4.30 7.27 -12.83
CA LEU A 51 -3.65 8.32 -13.60
C LEU A 51 -2.22 7.92 -14.00
N ILE A 52 -1.39 7.56 -13.02
CA ILE A 52 0.02 7.18 -13.22
C ILE A 52 0.11 5.94 -14.10
N THR A 53 -0.71 4.93 -13.85
CA THR A 53 -0.62 3.67 -14.61
C THR A 53 -1.06 3.87 -16.06
N LYS A 54 -2.13 4.65 -16.32
CA LYS A 54 -2.53 4.98 -17.70
C LYS A 54 -1.48 5.80 -18.42
N PHE A 55 -0.92 6.81 -17.76
CA PHE A 55 0.16 7.62 -18.32
C PHE A 55 1.38 6.76 -18.68
N ASN A 56 1.80 5.89 -17.76
CA ASN A 56 2.92 4.98 -18.02
C ASN A 56 2.61 3.93 -19.10
N ALA A 57 1.36 3.46 -19.20
CA ALA A 57 0.96 2.55 -20.28
C ALA A 57 1.07 3.23 -21.65
N VAL A 58 0.66 4.49 -21.77
CA VAL A 58 0.75 5.27 -23.02
C VAL A 58 2.20 5.57 -23.39
N ILE A 59 3.05 5.94 -22.43
CA ILE A 59 4.41 6.42 -22.71
C ILE A 59 5.43 5.28 -22.79
N PHE A 60 5.32 4.29 -21.91
CA PHE A 60 6.29 3.22 -21.76
C PHE A 60 5.77 1.86 -22.23
N GLY A 61 4.54 1.78 -22.75
CA GLY A 61 3.94 0.52 -23.20
C GLY A 61 3.74 -0.50 -22.09
N GLN A 62 3.57 -0.04 -20.84
CA GLN A 62 3.36 -0.92 -19.69
C GLN A 62 2.01 -1.64 -19.77
N VAL A 63 1.97 -2.89 -19.30
CA VAL A 63 0.76 -3.71 -19.34
C VAL A 63 -0.06 -3.46 -18.08
N ILE A 64 -1.34 -3.11 -18.28
CA ILE A 64 -2.31 -2.98 -17.20
C ILE A 64 -2.94 -4.34 -16.97
N GLU A 65 -2.34 -5.13 -16.09
CA GLU A 65 -2.87 -6.43 -15.69
C GLU A 65 -3.08 -6.52 -14.18
N LYS A 66 -4.07 -7.31 -13.77
CA LYS A 66 -4.36 -7.52 -12.34
C LYS A 66 -3.15 -8.14 -11.63
N PRO A 67 -2.59 -7.48 -10.60
CA PRO A 67 -1.42 -8.00 -9.91
C PRO A 67 -1.75 -9.24 -9.09
N LYS A 68 -0.85 -10.21 -9.10
CA LYS A 68 -0.89 -11.41 -8.27
C LYS A 68 0.15 -11.30 -7.16
N TRP A 69 -0.15 -11.89 -6.01
CA TRP A 69 0.77 -11.88 -4.87
C TRP A 69 2.16 -12.46 -5.18
N ASN A 70 2.26 -13.42 -6.11
CA ASN A 70 3.54 -14.03 -6.49
C ASN A 70 4.30 -13.24 -7.58
N ASP A 71 3.73 -12.17 -8.15
CA ASP A 71 4.40 -11.40 -9.20
C ASP A 71 5.61 -10.64 -8.63
N ASN A 72 6.72 -10.54 -9.37
CA ASN A 72 7.86 -9.73 -8.93
C ASN A 72 7.48 -8.23 -8.93
N PRO A 73 7.50 -7.53 -7.77
CA PRO A 73 7.12 -6.12 -7.71
C PRO A 73 8.09 -5.21 -8.44
N LEU A 74 9.32 -5.65 -8.75
CA LEU A 74 10.31 -4.87 -9.49
C LEU A 74 10.22 -5.08 -11.01
N HIS A 75 9.26 -5.87 -11.48
CA HIS A 75 9.06 -6.06 -12.91
C HIS A 75 8.36 -4.84 -13.53
N LEU A 76 9.15 -3.96 -14.15
CA LEU A 76 8.71 -2.66 -14.67
C LEU A 76 7.59 -2.74 -15.74
N LYS A 77 7.42 -3.88 -16.42
CA LYS A 77 6.30 -4.06 -17.37
C LYS A 77 4.94 -4.24 -16.68
N LYS A 78 4.92 -4.58 -15.39
CA LYS A 78 3.73 -4.90 -14.58
C LYS A 78 3.64 -3.96 -13.36
N PRO A 79 3.48 -2.64 -13.57
CA PRO A 79 3.58 -1.62 -12.52
C PRO A 79 2.60 -1.83 -11.35
N LEU A 80 1.44 -2.44 -11.61
CA LEU A 80 0.45 -2.72 -10.57
C LEU A 80 0.96 -3.70 -9.50
N SER A 81 1.94 -4.55 -9.83
CA SER A 81 2.57 -5.45 -8.85
C SER A 81 3.42 -4.66 -7.84
N PHE A 82 4.11 -3.61 -8.31
CA PHE A 82 4.84 -2.69 -7.45
C PHE A 82 3.89 -1.94 -6.52
N PHE A 83 2.84 -1.34 -7.07
CA PHE A 83 1.87 -0.59 -6.28
C PHE A 83 1.13 -1.47 -5.26
N GLN A 84 0.77 -2.70 -5.63
CA GLN A 84 0.19 -3.65 -4.68
C GLN A 84 1.15 -3.94 -3.51
N PHE A 85 2.43 -4.19 -3.81
CA PHE A 85 3.42 -4.42 -2.76
C PHE A 85 3.62 -3.19 -1.88
N GLY A 86 3.71 -1.99 -2.46
CA GLY A 86 3.76 -0.72 -1.73
C GLY A 86 2.54 -0.50 -0.84
N ALA A 87 1.34 -0.86 -1.31
CA ALA A 87 0.13 -0.80 -0.50
C ALA A 87 0.24 -1.68 0.75
N TYR A 88 0.66 -2.94 0.59
CA TYR A 88 0.86 -3.84 1.73
C TYR A 88 1.97 -3.38 2.67
N PHE A 89 3.02 -2.74 2.14
CA PHE A 89 4.06 -2.10 2.95
C PHE A 89 3.49 -1.00 3.83
N PHE A 90 2.67 -0.10 3.28
CA PHE A 90 2.02 0.95 4.06
C PHE A 90 1.03 0.38 5.09
N LEU A 91 0.24 -0.64 4.72
CA LEU A 91 -0.66 -1.31 5.64
C LEU A 91 0.10 -1.95 6.82
N SER A 92 1.15 -2.70 6.52
CA SER A 92 1.95 -3.40 7.53
C SER A 92 2.67 -2.43 8.46
N THR A 93 3.29 -1.40 7.90
CA THR A 93 3.98 -0.35 8.66
C THR A 93 3.01 0.44 9.54
N GLY A 94 1.89 0.90 8.97
CA GLY A 94 0.88 1.65 9.71
C GLY A 94 0.21 0.83 10.81
N LEU A 95 -0.02 -0.48 10.58
CA LEU A 95 -0.48 -1.40 11.62
C LEU A 95 0.56 -1.53 12.74
N GLY A 96 1.84 -1.70 12.40
CA GLY A 96 2.92 -1.73 13.38
C GLY A 96 2.94 -0.46 14.23
N MET A 97 2.78 0.72 13.62
CA MET A 97 2.74 2.00 14.34
C MET A 97 1.55 2.10 15.28
N ILE A 98 0.36 1.69 14.85
CA ILE A 98 -0.85 1.73 15.69
C ILE A 98 -0.70 0.76 16.86
N ILE A 99 -0.37 -0.50 16.59
CA ILE A 99 -0.24 -1.53 17.64
C ILE A 99 0.87 -1.14 18.62
N GLY A 100 2.05 -0.76 18.11
CA GLY A 100 3.16 -0.33 18.93
C GLY A 100 2.80 0.87 19.79
N SER A 101 2.16 1.90 19.24
CA SER A 101 1.79 3.10 20.00
C SER A 101 0.71 2.82 21.04
N LEU A 102 -0.24 1.93 20.75
CA LEU A 102 -1.25 1.50 21.72
C LEU A 102 -0.61 0.75 22.89
N ILE A 103 0.37 -0.12 22.64
CA ILE A 103 1.07 -0.87 23.68
C ILE A 103 1.98 0.05 24.52
N ASN A 104 2.82 0.87 23.87
CA ASN A 104 3.88 1.62 24.54
C ASN A 104 3.42 2.97 25.10
N TYR A 105 2.46 3.62 24.45
CA TYR A 105 2.02 4.98 24.80
C TYR A 105 0.54 5.07 25.15
N GLN A 106 -0.23 3.98 25.02
CA GLN A 106 -1.69 3.97 25.23
C GLN A 106 -2.44 5.03 24.39
N GLN A 107 -1.88 5.38 23.23
CA GLN A 107 -2.39 6.42 22.34
C GLN A 107 -2.56 5.90 20.92
N LEU A 108 -3.63 6.37 20.26
CA LEU A 108 -3.88 6.07 18.87
C LEU A 108 -2.92 6.86 17.98
N ASN A 109 -2.22 6.16 17.09
CA ASN A 109 -1.26 6.78 16.18
C ASN A 109 -1.96 7.27 14.90
N LEU A 110 -2.26 8.57 14.83
CA LEU A 110 -2.89 9.18 13.65
C LEU A 110 -2.00 9.12 12.40
N PHE A 111 -0.67 9.12 12.56
CA PHE A 111 0.25 8.91 11.44
C PHE A 111 0.16 7.48 10.89
N GLY A 112 0.07 6.50 11.80
CA GLY A 112 -0.20 5.11 11.46
C GLY A 112 -1.52 4.96 10.69
N LEU A 113 -2.59 5.64 11.13
CA LEU A 113 -3.87 5.67 10.40
C LEU A 113 -3.75 6.30 9.01
N ALA A 114 -3.06 7.44 8.88
CA ALA A 114 -2.80 8.06 7.59
C ALA A 114 -2.02 7.13 6.64
N THR A 115 -1.06 6.39 7.18
CA THR A 115 -0.27 5.40 6.44
C THR A 115 -1.14 4.23 5.97
N ILE A 116 -1.99 3.67 6.85
CA ILE A 116 -2.97 2.64 6.45
C ILE A 116 -3.91 3.18 5.37
N SER A 117 -4.38 4.41 5.56
CA SER A 117 -5.29 5.09 4.63
C SER A 117 -4.69 5.19 3.23
N LEU A 118 -3.41 5.54 3.11
CA LEU A 118 -2.68 5.51 1.84
C LEU A 118 -2.65 4.11 1.23
N GLY A 119 -2.31 3.08 2.02
CA GLY A 119 -2.28 1.70 1.56
C GLY A 119 -3.63 1.21 1.03
N LEU A 120 -4.71 1.51 1.76
CA LEU A 120 -6.08 1.23 1.30
C LEU A 120 -6.42 2.01 0.03
N GLY A 121 -6.03 3.29 -0.04
CA GLY A 121 -6.25 4.14 -1.20
C GLY A 121 -5.62 3.56 -2.45
N VAL A 122 -4.38 3.09 -2.35
CA VAL A 122 -3.69 2.41 -3.46
C VAL A 122 -4.42 1.15 -3.89
N LEU A 123 -4.86 0.28 -2.96
CA LEU A 123 -5.61 -0.94 -3.31
C LEU A 123 -6.93 -0.62 -4.02
N LEU A 124 -7.67 0.38 -3.52
CA LEU A 124 -8.90 0.86 -4.15
C LEU A 124 -8.62 1.48 -5.53
N GLY A 125 -7.53 2.23 -5.68
CA GLY A 125 -7.10 2.78 -6.96
C GLY A 125 -6.76 1.70 -7.99
N ILE A 126 -6.11 0.60 -7.57
CA ILE A 126 -5.89 -0.58 -8.42
C ILE A 126 -7.25 -1.18 -8.86
N GLN A 127 -8.18 -1.39 -7.93
CA GLN A 127 -9.51 -1.93 -8.25
C GLN A 127 -10.28 -1.02 -9.21
N LEU A 128 -10.25 0.29 -8.99
CA LEU A 128 -10.89 1.28 -9.84
C LEU A 128 -10.30 1.24 -11.26
N LEU A 129 -8.97 1.23 -11.38
CA LEU A 129 -8.31 1.13 -12.67
C LEU A 129 -8.70 -0.13 -13.43
N LEU A 130 -8.69 -1.29 -12.77
CA LEU A 130 -9.07 -2.56 -13.40
C LEU A 130 -10.53 -2.55 -13.87
N ARG A 131 -11.45 -1.97 -13.09
CA ARG A 131 -12.85 -1.78 -13.51
C ARG A 131 -12.97 -0.86 -14.73
N ILE A 132 -12.18 0.21 -14.78
CA ILE A 132 -12.19 1.13 -15.92
C ILE A 132 -11.63 0.43 -17.17
N ALA A 133 -10.53 -0.32 -17.04
CA ALA A 133 -9.92 -1.03 -18.15
C ALA A 133 -10.84 -2.13 -18.72
N GLN A 134 -11.51 -2.91 -17.86
CA GLN A 134 -12.49 -3.92 -18.29
C GLN A 134 -13.71 -3.35 -19.01
N LYS A 135 -14.02 -2.06 -18.81
CA LYS A 135 -15.15 -1.40 -19.47
C LYS A 135 -14.80 -0.88 -20.87
N GLN A 136 -13.53 -0.96 -21.27
CA GLN A 136 -13.01 -0.51 -22.56
C GLN A 136 -12.78 -1.67 -23.55
N GLU A 137 -12.86 -2.91 -23.07
CA GLU A 137 -12.92 -4.15 -23.88
C GLU A 137 -14.40 -4.47 -24.21
#